data_AF-A0A2N1MKI0-F1
#
_entry.id   AF-A0A2N1MKI0-F1
#
_cell.length_a   1.000
_cell.length_b   1.000
_cell.length_c   1.000
_cell.angle_alpha   90.00
_cell.angle_beta   90.00
_cell.angle_gamma   90.00
#
_symmetry.space_group_name_H-M   'P 1'
#
loop_
_entity.id
_entity.type
_entity.pdbx_description
1 polymer ?
#
loop_
_entity_poly.entity_id
_entity_poly.type
_entity_poly.pdbx_seq_one_letter_code
_entity_poly.pdbx_strand_id
1 'polypeptide(L)'
;MVKGLSQEQKLTTKLKAKLEKEIAQLEQKLIIEEQIKMQLTQALQIKDDKINELEKKIVTLDQERIKQLKDKVKELNKIEKELLNKLTSGENTKEIHKEKEAKQKEMNELQQELSRTSDSYDANRKKLIISQVNNFLKVKGDFLTLREEAIKKLQNCCNHLESSINKERNTISSIRDLKTSKLTDKYTKEFQSILVKYNDGLLELNKNYYFLKNVVQENKELEVSLMIENILKLNFFNLDKYKIFKFATNSQEGTRIQLNSNMMEEDINSLRKNLNELKLELNQEKNELKNLATV
;
A
#
# COMPACT_ATOMS: atom_id res chain seq x y z
N MET A 1 -63.80 -8.96 -22.04
CA MET A 1 -62.73 -8.26 -21.29
C MET A 1 -62.07 -9.11 -20.20
N VAL A 2 -62.79 -9.95 -19.44
CA VAL A 2 -62.22 -10.71 -18.29
C VAL A 2 -61.19 -11.80 -18.66
N LYS A 3 -61.30 -12.44 -19.85
CA LYS A 3 -60.31 -13.43 -20.32
C LYS A 3 -58.91 -12.86 -20.63
N GLY A 4 -58.81 -11.57 -21.00
CA GLY A 4 -57.53 -10.91 -21.31
C GLY A 4 -56.70 -10.62 -20.06
N LEU A 5 -57.33 -10.13 -18.98
CA LEU A 5 -56.70 -9.87 -17.68
C LEU A 5 -56.07 -11.13 -17.05
N SER A 6 -56.68 -12.31 -17.26
CA SER A 6 -56.18 -13.59 -16.76
C SER A 6 -54.95 -14.10 -17.53
N GLN A 7 -54.88 -13.86 -18.85
CA GLN A 7 -53.69 -14.21 -19.65
C GLN A 7 -52.51 -13.28 -19.34
N GLU A 8 -52.79 -12.00 -19.13
CA GLU A 8 -51.78 -10.99 -18.80
C GLU A 8 -51.12 -11.27 -17.44
N GLN A 9 -51.92 -11.53 -16.38
CA GLN A 9 -51.40 -11.96 -15.08
C GLN A 9 -50.55 -13.22 -15.15
N LYS A 10 -50.94 -14.20 -15.97
CA LYS A 10 -50.20 -15.45 -16.17
C LYS A 10 -48.86 -15.20 -16.88
N LEU A 11 -48.83 -14.26 -17.83
CA LEU A 11 -47.61 -13.82 -18.51
C LEU A 11 -46.67 -13.09 -17.54
N THR A 12 -47.20 -12.15 -16.73
CA THR A 12 -46.44 -11.42 -15.71
C THR A 12 -45.82 -12.35 -14.67
N THR A 13 -46.57 -13.35 -14.20
CA THR A 13 -46.08 -14.33 -13.20
C THR A 13 -44.95 -15.19 -13.77
N LYS A 14 -45.09 -15.63 -15.03
CA LYS A 14 -44.04 -16.41 -15.72
C LYS A 14 -42.78 -15.59 -15.95
N LEU A 15 -42.93 -14.32 -16.30
CA LEU A 15 -41.82 -13.40 -16.52
C LEU A 15 -41.07 -13.11 -15.21
N LYS A 16 -41.80 -12.90 -14.12
CA LYS A 16 -41.24 -12.73 -12.77
C LYS A 16 -40.43 -13.94 -12.32
N ALA A 17 -40.96 -15.15 -12.46
CA ALA A 17 -40.24 -16.38 -12.13
C ALA A 17 -38.97 -16.58 -12.98
N LYS A 18 -38.99 -16.16 -14.25
CA LYS A 18 -37.80 -16.20 -15.13
C LYS A 18 -36.73 -15.22 -14.65
N LEU A 19 -37.12 -14.00 -14.30
CA LEU A 19 -36.22 -12.98 -13.75
C LEU A 19 -35.63 -13.41 -12.40
N GLU A 20 -36.42 -13.97 -11.49
CA GLU A 20 -35.92 -14.47 -10.19
C GLU A 20 -34.87 -15.57 -10.38
N LYS A 21 -35.09 -16.49 -11.34
CA LYS A 21 -34.10 -17.52 -11.67
C LYS A 21 -32.82 -16.92 -12.25
N GLU A 22 -32.93 -15.92 -13.12
CA GLU A 22 -31.78 -15.24 -13.73
C GLU A 22 -30.98 -14.45 -12.70
N ILE A 23 -31.65 -13.73 -11.80
CA ILE A 23 -31.03 -13.03 -10.66
C ILE A 23 -30.27 -14.02 -9.78
N ALA A 24 -30.88 -15.13 -9.39
CA ALA A 24 -30.20 -16.14 -8.56
C ALA A 24 -28.96 -16.73 -9.26
N GLN A 25 -29.01 -16.92 -10.58
CA GLN A 25 -27.85 -17.38 -11.35
C GLN A 25 -26.74 -16.32 -11.42
N LEU A 26 -27.10 -15.05 -11.59
CA LEU A 26 -26.14 -13.94 -11.59
C LEU A 26 -25.51 -13.74 -10.22
N GLU A 27 -26.28 -13.85 -9.14
CA GLU A 27 -25.78 -13.79 -7.76
C GLU A 27 -24.74 -14.90 -7.49
N GLN A 28 -25.02 -16.13 -7.92
CA GLN A 28 -24.06 -17.23 -7.80
C GLN A 28 -22.77 -16.99 -8.60
N LYS A 29 -22.90 -16.47 -9.84
CA LYS A 29 -21.71 -16.11 -10.65
C LYS A 29 -20.89 -15.02 -9.98
N LEU A 30 -21.54 -13.98 -9.44
CA LEU A 30 -20.87 -12.89 -8.73
C LEU A 30 -20.09 -13.42 -7.52
N ILE A 31 -20.67 -14.32 -6.72
CA ILE A 31 -19.99 -14.94 -5.58
C ILE A 31 -18.73 -15.70 -6.03
N ILE A 32 -18.81 -16.46 -7.13
CA ILE A 32 -17.67 -17.20 -7.68
C ILE A 32 -16.58 -16.24 -8.16
N GLU A 33 -16.95 -15.17 -8.89
CA GLU A 33 -16.02 -14.16 -9.37
C GLU A 33 -15.31 -13.43 -8.21
N GLU A 34 -16.04 -13.09 -7.15
CA GLU A 34 -15.47 -12.49 -5.93
C GLU A 34 -14.47 -13.44 -5.23
N GLN A 35 -14.77 -14.74 -5.17
CA GLN A 35 -13.85 -15.74 -4.62
C GLN A 35 -12.58 -15.88 -5.46
N ILE A 36 -12.71 -15.94 -6.79
CA ILE A 36 -11.56 -16.00 -7.71
C ILE A 36 -10.70 -14.74 -7.55
N LYS A 37 -11.33 -13.56 -7.50
CA LYS A 37 -10.63 -12.30 -7.28
C LYS A 37 -9.82 -12.32 -5.98
N MET A 38 -10.43 -12.79 -4.89
CA MET A 38 -9.75 -12.92 -3.59
C MET A 38 -8.54 -13.86 -3.66
N GLN A 39 -8.68 -15.02 -4.31
CA GLN A 39 -7.56 -15.96 -4.48
C GLN A 39 -6.42 -15.37 -5.33
N LEU A 40 -6.75 -14.67 -6.42
CA LEU A 40 -5.76 -14.01 -7.27
C LEU A 40 -5.02 -12.91 -6.52
N THR A 41 -5.73 -12.09 -5.74
CA THR A 41 -5.11 -11.06 -4.90
C THR A 41 -4.13 -11.67 -3.89
N GLN A 42 -4.51 -12.76 -3.22
CA GLN A 42 -3.62 -13.48 -2.31
C GLN A 42 -2.40 -14.06 -3.02
N ALA A 43 -2.57 -14.66 -4.19
CA ALA A 43 -1.48 -15.24 -4.97
C ALA A 43 -0.49 -14.18 -5.46
N LEU A 44 -0.98 -12.99 -5.85
CA LEU A 44 -0.14 -11.85 -6.20
C LEU A 44 0.64 -11.36 -4.99
N GLN A 45 -0.01 -11.20 -3.82
CA GLN A 45 0.66 -10.78 -2.60
C GLN A 45 1.81 -11.74 -2.21
N ILE A 46 1.58 -13.05 -2.26
CA ILE A 46 2.61 -14.06 -1.98
C ILE A 46 3.81 -13.93 -2.93
N LYS A 47 3.55 -13.63 -4.21
CA LYS A 47 4.62 -13.43 -5.20
C LYS A 47 5.39 -12.15 -4.93
N ASP A 48 4.70 -11.05 -4.63
CA ASP A 48 5.32 -9.76 -4.31
C ASP A 48 6.19 -9.89 -3.03
N ASP A 49 5.70 -10.57 -1.99
CA ASP A 49 6.46 -10.86 -0.78
C ASP A 49 7.71 -11.69 -1.07
N LYS A 50 7.60 -12.69 -1.96
CA LYS A 50 8.75 -13.51 -2.35
C LYS A 50 9.79 -12.74 -3.15
N ILE A 51 9.36 -11.85 -4.04
CA ILE A 51 10.25 -10.94 -4.78
C ILE A 51 11.01 -10.06 -3.78
N ASN A 52 10.31 -9.45 -2.82
CA ASN A 52 10.91 -8.61 -1.78
C ASN A 52 11.96 -9.38 -0.95
N GLU A 53 11.69 -10.63 -0.58
CA GLU A 53 12.64 -11.49 0.14
C GLU A 53 13.91 -11.74 -0.70
N LEU A 54 13.74 -12.06 -1.98
CA LEU A 54 14.86 -12.33 -2.89
C LEU A 54 15.70 -11.07 -3.16
N GLU A 55 15.07 -9.90 -3.34
CA GLU A 55 15.78 -8.62 -3.51
C GLU A 55 16.63 -8.29 -2.28
N LYS A 56 16.10 -8.49 -1.06
CA LYS A 56 16.88 -8.33 0.18
C LYS A 56 18.05 -9.32 0.28
N LYS A 57 17.83 -10.57 -0.15
CA LYS A 57 18.88 -11.60 -0.15
C LYS A 57 20.03 -11.24 -1.09
N ILE A 58 19.73 -10.70 -2.27
CA ILE A 58 20.76 -10.22 -3.22
C ILE A 58 21.62 -9.12 -2.58
N VAL A 59 20.98 -8.11 -1.98
CA VAL A 59 21.69 -7.02 -1.28
C VAL A 59 22.59 -7.55 -0.16
N THR A 60 22.11 -8.53 0.61
CA THR A 60 22.88 -9.15 1.70
C THR A 60 24.12 -9.89 1.17
N LEU A 61 23.95 -10.68 0.10
CA LEU A 61 25.05 -11.42 -0.52
C LEU A 61 26.11 -10.50 -1.11
N ASP A 62 25.70 -9.43 -1.78
CA ASP A 62 26.60 -8.42 -2.32
C ASP A 62 27.41 -7.75 -1.18
N GLN A 63 26.75 -7.41 -0.07
CA GLN A 63 27.42 -6.83 1.11
C GLN A 63 28.46 -7.79 1.71
N GLU A 64 28.14 -9.07 1.85
CA GLU A 64 29.07 -10.09 2.32
C GLU A 64 30.27 -10.25 1.36
N ARG A 65 30.01 -10.27 0.05
CA ARG A 65 31.06 -10.36 -0.96
C ARG A 65 31.99 -9.15 -0.92
N ILE A 66 31.44 -7.94 -0.82
CA ILE A 66 32.21 -6.68 -0.69
C ILE A 66 33.11 -6.75 0.55
N LYS A 67 32.61 -7.24 1.68
CA LYS A 67 33.40 -7.40 2.90
C LYS A 67 34.59 -8.35 2.67
N GLN A 68 34.35 -9.53 2.10
CA GLN A 68 35.40 -10.51 1.79
C GLN A 68 36.46 -9.94 0.84
N LEU A 69 36.04 -9.23 -0.21
CA LEU A 69 36.95 -8.61 -1.17
C LEU A 69 37.81 -7.51 -0.50
N LYS A 70 37.21 -6.68 0.36
CA LYS A 70 37.95 -5.66 1.13
C LYS A 70 39.00 -6.27 2.04
N ASP A 71 38.67 -7.38 2.70
CA ASP A 71 39.62 -8.05 3.61
C ASP A 71 40.78 -8.69 2.82
N LYS A 72 40.51 -9.35 1.69
CA LYS A 72 41.56 -9.86 0.79
C LYS A 72 42.48 -8.77 0.24
N VAL A 73 41.92 -7.63 -0.16
CA VAL A 73 42.71 -6.48 -0.64
C VAL A 73 43.63 -5.96 0.47
N LYS A 74 43.20 -5.93 1.74
CA LYS A 74 44.06 -5.54 2.87
C LYS A 74 45.19 -6.54 3.11
N GLU A 75 44.90 -7.84 3.04
CA GLU A 75 45.90 -8.90 3.19
C GLU A 75 46.98 -8.81 2.10
N LEU A 76 46.59 -8.66 0.83
CA LEU A 76 47.54 -8.49 -0.27
C LEU A 76 48.39 -7.22 -0.13
N ASN A 77 47.80 -6.10 0.29
CA ASN A 77 48.56 -4.88 0.58
C ASN A 77 49.62 -5.08 1.69
N LYS A 78 49.35 -5.94 2.68
CA LYS A 78 50.33 -6.27 3.72
C LYS A 78 51.48 -7.09 3.14
N ILE A 79 51.17 -8.11 2.34
CA ILE A 79 52.18 -8.94 1.66
C ILE A 79 53.05 -8.07 0.75
N GLU A 80 52.44 -7.18 -0.04
CA GLU A 80 53.19 -6.31 -0.95
C GLU A 80 54.15 -5.38 -0.20
N LYS A 81 53.74 -4.83 0.95
CA LYS A 81 54.62 -4.04 1.83
C LYS A 81 55.78 -4.87 2.39
N GLU A 82 55.53 -6.11 2.79
CA GLU A 82 56.58 -7.03 3.25
C GLU A 82 57.58 -7.34 2.13
N LEU A 83 57.12 -7.61 0.91
CA LEU A 83 57.99 -7.81 -0.26
C LEU A 83 58.81 -6.55 -0.59
N LEU A 84 58.20 -5.36 -0.48
CA LEU A 84 58.91 -4.09 -0.69
C LEU A 84 60.05 -3.89 0.32
N ASN A 85 59.80 -4.23 1.59
CA ASN A 85 60.81 -4.12 2.65
C ASN A 85 61.99 -5.10 2.43
N LYS A 86 61.73 -6.31 1.93
CA LYS A 86 62.78 -7.28 1.58
C LYS A 86 63.64 -6.81 0.40
N LEU A 87 63.02 -6.16 -0.59
CA LEU A 87 63.75 -5.57 -1.72
C LEU A 87 64.66 -4.42 -1.28
N THR A 88 64.23 -3.59 -0.33
CA THR A 88 65.05 -2.49 0.19
C THR A 88 66.18 -2.96 1.10
N SER A 89 66.08 -4.15 1.71
CA SER A 89 67.15 -4.74 2.54
C SER A 89 68.22 -5.52 1.75
N GLY A 90 68.11 -5.60 0.43
CA GLY A 90 69.13 -6.24 -0.44
C GLY A 90 69.03 -7.76 -0.54
N GLU A 91 67.89 -8.37 -0.20
CA GLU A 91 67.64 -9.81 -0.41
C GLU A 91 67.48 -10.16 -1.91
N ASN A 92 67.52 -11.46 -2.24
CA ASN A 92 67.55 -11.99 -3.61
C ASN A 92 66.46 -11.38 -4.53
N THR A 93 66.88 -10.55 -5.48
CA THR A 93 66.00 -9.51 -6.07
C THR A 93 65.06 -9.99 -7.16
N LYS A 94 65.43 -11.02 -7.94
CA LYS A 94 64.68 -11.46 -9.13
C LYS A 94 63.37 -12.19 -8.81
N GLU A 95 63.38 -13.14 -7.87
CA GLU A 95 62.17 -13.88 -7.50
C GLU A 95 61.18 -12.99 -6.76
N ILE A 96 61.68 -12.14 -5.86
CA ILE A 96 60.85 -11.18 -5.12
C ILE A 96 60.19 -10.16 -6.08
N HIS A 97 60.88 -9.72 -7.14
CA HIS A 97 60.27 -8.88 -8.18
C HIS A 97 59.12 -9.59 -8.90
N LYS A 98 59.32 -10.85 -9.32
CA LYS A 98 58.27 -11.63 -9.99
C LYS A 98 57.07 -11.86 -9.09
N GLU A 99 57.30 -12.17 -7.82
CA GLU A 99 56.22 -12.35 -6.83
C GLU A 99 55.45 -11.05 -6.60
N LYS A 100 56.16 -9.92 -6.46
CA LYS A 100 55.53 -8.61 -6.33
C LYS A 100 54.67 -8.26 -7.55
N GLU A 101 55.18 -8.48 -8.76
CA GLU A 101 54.42 -8.25 -10.00
C GLU A 101 53.16 -9.13 -10.05
N ALA A 102 53.25 -10.41 -9.68
CA ALA A 102 52.11 -11.31 -9.62
C ALA A 102 51.06 -10.84 -8.59
N LYS A 103 51.50 -10.42 -7.39
CA LYS A 103 50.61 -9.92 -6.33
C LYS A 103 49.96 -8.59 -6.69
N GLN A 104 50.67 -7.70 -7.37
CA GLN A 104 50.12 -6.46 -7.89
C GLN A 104 49.03 -6.73 -8.94
N LYS A 105 49.25 -7.72 -9.83
CA LYS A 105 48.24 -8.13 -10.81
C LYS A 105 46.98 -8.69 -10.12
N GLU A 106 47.15 -9.60 -9.17
CA GLU A 106 46.06 -10.15 -8.35
C GLU A 106 45.28 -9.05 -7.62
N MET A 107 45.99 -8.06 -7.05
CA MET A 107 45.37 -6.91 -6.39
C MET A 107 44.54 -6.05 -7.36
N ASN A 108 45.06 -5.79 -8.56
CA ASN A 108 44.33 -5.02 -9.57
C ASN A 108 43.04 -5.74 -10.00
N GLU A 109 43.08 -7.06 -10.15
CA GLU A 109 41.90 -7.88 -10.48
C GLU A 109 40.85 -7.83 -9.36
N LEU A 110 41.28 -7.97 -8.09
CA LEU A 110 40.38 -7.88 -6.94
C LEU A 110 39.79 -6.48 -6.73
N GLN A 111 40.56 -5.41 -6.98
CA GLN A 111 40.05 -4.04 -6.94
C GLN A 111 39.00 -3.81 -8.03
N GLN A 112 39.23 -4.36 -9.23
CA GLN A 112 38.26 -4.29 -10.31
C GLN A 112 36.97 -5.07 -9.96
N GLU A 113 37.09 -6.26 -9.38
CA GLU A 113 35.94 -7.04 -8.90
C GLU A 113 35.18 -6.27 -7.80
N LEU A 114 35.90 -5.72 -6.82
CA LEU A 114 35.31 -4.93 -5.73
C LEU A 114 34.53 -3.72 -6.26
N SER A 115 35.06 -3.02 -7.26
CA SER A 115 34.35 -1.91 -7.91
C SER A 115 33.05 -2.40 -8.54
N ARG A 116 33.11 -3.45 -9.36
CA ARG A 116 31.93 -4.02 -10.03
C ARG A 116 30.87 -4.50 -9.03
N THR A 117 31.27 -5.19 -7.96
CA THR A 117 30.33 -5.66 -6.93
C THR A 117 29.74 -4.48 -6.14
N SER A 118 30.52 -3.44 -5.86
CA SER A 118 30.00 -2.24 -5.18
C SER A 118 28.99 -1.48 -6.03
N ASP A 119 29.26 -1.33 -7.34
CA ASP A 119 28.32 -0.71 -8.27
C ASP A 119 27.01 -1.53 -8.39
N SER A 120 27.13 -2.86 -8.45
CA SER A 120 25.98 -3.78 -8.43
C SER A 120 25.18 -3.67 -7.13
N TYR A 121 25.85 -3.64 -5.99
CA TYR A 121 25.23 -3.48 -4.66
C TYR A 121 24.41 -2.19 -4.59
N ASP A 122 24.98 -1.08 -5.03
CA ASP A 122 24.29 0.21 -5.05
C ASP A 122 23.09 0.20 -6.00
N ALA A 123 23.24 -0.36 -7.20
CA ALA A 123 22.14 -0.50 -8.16
C ALA A 123 21.00 -1.37 -7.60
N ASN A 124 21.32 -2.49 -6.94
CA ASN A 124 20.35 -3.39 -6.33
C ASN A 124 19.58 -2.72 -5.19
N ARG A 125 20.28 -1.97 -4.31
CA ARG A 125 19.64 -1.18 -3.25
C ARG A 125 18.72 -0.10 -3.83
N LYS A 126 19.18 0.65 -4.85
CA LYS A 126 18.35 1.65 -5.55
C LYS A 126 17.07 1.04 -6.12
N LYS A 127 17.20 -0.12 -6.79
CA LYS A 127 16.07 -0.86 -7.36
C LYS A 127 15.06 -1.28 -6.29
N LEU A 128 15.54 -1.83 -5.17
CA LEU A 128 14.70 -2.22 -4.04
C LEU A 128 13.89 -1.02 -3.52
N ILE A 129 14.54 0.12 -3.28
CA ILE A 129 13.88 1.34 -2.79
C ILE A 129 12.79 1.80 -3.77
N ILE A 130 13.10 1.89 -5.06
CA ILE A 130 12.15 2.31 -6.10
C ILE A 130 10.95 1.35 -6.17
N SER A 131 11.19 0.05 -6.05
CA SER A 131 10.13 -0.96 -5.99
C SER A 131 9.17 -0.69 -4.81
N GLN A 132 9.71 -0.42 -3.61
CA GLN A 132 8.90 -0.13 -2.44
C GLN A 132 8.14 1.20 -2.54
N VAL A 133 8.73 2.22 -3.16
CA VAL A 133 8.05 3.49 -3.46
C VAL A 133 6.85 3.24 -4.36
N ASN A 134 7.04 2.47 -5.44
CA ASN A 134 5.96 2.16 -6.38
C ASN A 134 4.82 1.39 -5.69
N ASN A 135 5.16 0.43 -4.83
CA ASN A 135 4.18 -0.30 -4.03
C ASN A 135 3.40 0.65 -3.09
N PHE A 136 4.10 1.51 -2.35
CA PHE A 136 3.47 2.49 -1.48
C PHE A 136 2.50 3.43 -2.24
N LEU A 137 2.92 3.97 -3.39
CA LEU A 137 2.07 4.83 -4.23
C LEU A 137 0.83 4.10 -4.76
N LYS A 138 0.96 2.81 -5.07
CA LYS A 138 -0.16 1.95 -5.48
C LYS A 138 -1.15 1.78 -4.33
N VAL A 139 -0.68 1.35 -3.16
CA VAL A 139 -1.51 1.20 -1.95
C VAL A 139 -2.19 2.51 -1.56
N LYS A 140 -1.47 3.64 -1.64
CA LYS A 140 -2.03 4.98 -1.42
C LYS A 140 -3.14 5.30 -2.42
N GLY A 141 -2.95 4.95 -3.70
CA GLY A 141 -3.98 5.07 -4.73
C GLY A 141 -5.22 4.22 -4.43
N ASP A 142 -5.03 2.93 -4.13
CA ASP A 142 -6.11 1.99 -3.81
C ASP A 142 -6.90 2.45 -2.57
N PHE A 143 -6.22 2.97 -1.55
CA PHE A 143 -6.86 3.60 -0.39
C PHE A 143 -7.75 4.79 -0.76
N LEU A 144 -7.32 5.66 -1.68
CA LEU A 144 -8.15 6.79 -2.13
C LEU A 144 -9.39 6.31 -2.90
N THR A 145 -9.25 5.26 -3.72
CA THR A 145 -10.39 4.63 -4.40
C THR A 145 -11.36 4.01 -3.39
N LEU A 146 -10.87 3.31 -2.37
CA LEU A 146 -11.70 2.77 -1.29
C LEU A 146 -12.45 3.88 -0.56
N ARG A 147 -11.79 5.01 -0.29
CA ARG A 147 -12.43 6.16 0.34
C ARG A 147 -13.53 6.77 -0.54
N GLU A 148 -13.31 6.91 -1.84
CA GLU A 148 -14.35 7.37 -2.77
C GLU A 148 -15.58 6.48 -2.74
N GLU A 149 -15.38 5.17 -2.75
CA GLU A 149 -16.46 4.20 -2.66
C GLU A 149 -17.19 4.31 -1.31
N ALA A 150 -16.44 4.43 -0.21
CA ALA A 150 -17.00 4.64 1.12
C ALA A 150 -17.86 5.91 1.16
N ILE A 151 -17.37 7.05 0.66
CA ILE A 151 -18.13 8.31 0.58
C ILE A 151 -19.44 8.12 -0.19
N LYS A 152 -19.43 7.42 -1.33
CA LYS A 152 -20.64 7.15 -2.11
C LYS A 152 -21.65 6.30 -1.31
N LYS A 153 -21.18 5.24 -0.65
CA LYS A 153 -22.03 4.38 0.19
C LYS A 153 -22.60 5.11 1.40
N LEU A 154 -21.79 5.93 2.08
CA LEU A 154 -22.21 6.75 3.21
C LEU A 154 -23.27 7.78 2.78
N GLN A 155 -23.09 8.42 1.62
CA GLN A 155 -24.09 9.34 1.08
C GLN A 155 -25.42 8.63 0.77
N ASN A 156 -25.36 7.45 0.14
CA ASN A 156 -26.57 6.67 -0.14
C ASN A 156 -27.27 6.27 1.16
N CYS A 157 -26.52 5.86 2.19
CA CYS A 157 -27.05 5.57 3.52
C CYS A 157 -27.82 6.77 4.10
N CYS A 158 -27.24 7.98 4.04
CA CYS A 158 -27.90 9.21 4.49
C CYS A 158 -29.18 9.52 3.69
N ASN A 159 -29.11 9.44 2.36
CA ASN A 159 -30.26 9.69 1.48
C ASN A 159 -31.41 8.70 1.75
N HIS A 160 -31.08 7.44 2.04
CA HIS A 160 -32.06 6.42 2.39
C HIS A 160 -32.68 6.66 3.77
N LEU A 161 -31.89 7.06 4.77
CA LEU A 161 -32.39 7.48 6.08
C LEU A 161 -33.39 8.63 5.93
N GLU A 162 -33.00 9.70 5.24
CA GLU A 162 -33.84 10.88 5.03
C GLU A 162 -35.14 10.54 4.28
N SER A 163 -35.05 9.79 3.19
CA SER A 163 -36.22 9.33 2.43
C SER A 163 -37.15 8.46 3.29
N SER A 164 -36.60 7.58 4.13
CA SER A 164 -37.37 6.71 5.01
C SER A 164 -38.10 7.51 6.10
N ILE A 165 -37.42 8.49 6.71
CA ILE A 165 -38.02 9.39 7.70
C ILE A 165 -39.13 10.22 7.08
N ASN A 166 -38.91 10.78 5.88
CA ASN A 166 -39.91 11.59 5.18
C ASN A 166 -41.20 10.81 4.87
N LYS A 167 -41.11 9.51 4.60
CA LYS A 167 -42.30 8.65 4.41
C LYS A 167 -43.12 8.45 5.68
N GLU A 168 -42.49 8.52 6.85
CA GLU A 168 -43.14 8.39 8.15
C GLU A 168 -43.70 9.73 8.69
N ARG A 169 -43.60 10.81 7.91
CA ARG A 169 -44.04 12.16 8.31
C ARG A 169 -45.56 12.29 8.51
N ASN A 170 -46.36 11.42 7.89
CA ASN A 170 -47.83 11.43 7.99
C ASN A 170 -48.39 10.54 9.11
N THR A 171 -47.53 9.87 9.89
CA THR A 171 -47.93 8.95 10.96
C THR A 171 -48.17 9.71 12.28
N ILE A 172 -49.02 9.17 13.16
CA ILE A 172 -49.30 9.72 14.51
C ILE A 172 -47.99 9.96 15.28
N SER A 173 -47.85 11.08 16.00
CA SER A 173 -46.58 11.54 16.60
C SER A 173 -45.85 10.45 17.40
N SER A 174 -46.54 9.76 18.33
CA SER A 174 -45.90 8.73 19.16
C SER A 174 -45.44 7.49 18.37
N ILE A 175 -46.16 7.14 17.31
CA ILE A 175 -45.81 6.03 16.40
C ILE A 175 -44.66 6.47 15.48
N ARG A 176 -44.64 7.74 15.08
CA ARG A 176 -43.58 8.35 14.27
C ARG A 176 -42.26 8.30 15.03
N ASP A 177 -42.21 8.74 16.28
CA ASP A 177 -40.96 8.80 17.07
C ASP A 177 -40.33 7.41 17.29
N LEU A 178 -41.16 6.40 17.54
CA LEU A 178 -40.69 5.03 17.66
C LEU A 178 -40.11 4.49 16.34
N LYS A 179 -40.77 4.79 15.21
CA LYS A 179 -40.33 4.34 13.89
C LYS A 179 -39.08 5.08 13.40
N THR A 180 -39.00 6.40 13.59
CA THR A 180 -37.81 7.18 13.24
C THR A 180 -36.60 6.75 14.06
N SER A 181 -36.77 6.50 15.36
CA SER A 181 -35.69 5.97 16.21
C SER A 181 -35.15 4.62 15.70
N LYS A 182 -36.04 3.69 15.34
CA LYS A 182 -35.65 2.40 14.74
C LYS A 182 -34.92 2.56 13.40
N LEU A 183 -35.37 3.46 12.54
CA LEU A 183 -34.71 3.76 11.28
C LEU A 183 -33.32 4.36 11.52
N THR A 184 -33.20 5.33 12.40
CA THR A 184 -31.93 5.97 12.74
C THR A 184 -30.93 4.97 13.32
N ASP A 185 -31.36 4.06 14.20
CA ASP A 185 -30.47 2.98 14.70
C ASP A 185 -30.01 2.04 13.57
N LYS A 186 -30.92 1.61 12.69
CA LYS A 186 -30.58 0.78 11.52
C LYS A 186 -29.52 1.44 10.65
N TYR A 187 -29.74 2.68 10.23
CA TYR A 187 -28.82 3.38 9.34
C TYR A 187 -27.54 3.84 10.07
N THR A 188 -27.57 4.07 11.38
CA THR A 188 -26.34 4.28 12.18
C THR A 188 -25.44 3.05 12.11
N LYS A 189 -26.00 1.85 12.27
CA LYS A 189 -25.24 0.59 12.17
C LYS A 189 -24.67 0.38 10.77
N GLU A 190 -25.45 0.66 9.74
CA GLU A 190 -25.00 0.58 8.35
C GLU A 190 -23.86 1.56 8.07
N PHE A 191 -24.02 2.82 8.48
CA PHE A 191 -23.00 3.87 8.36
C PHE A 191 -21.68 3.45 9.02
N GLN A 192 -21.74 3.01 10.28
CA GLN A 192 -20.57 2.53 11.02
C GLN A 192 -19.93 1.30 10.38
N SER A 193 -20.71 0.36 9.83
CA SER A 193 -20.18 -0.81 9.13
C SER A 193 -19.39 -0.42 7.87
N ILE A 194 -19.84 0.60 7.13
CA ILE A 194 -19.08 1.13 5.99
C ILE A 194 -17.74 1.71 6.45
N LEU A 195 -17.72 2.41 7.59
CA LEU A 195 -16.48 2.99 8.13
C LEU A 195 -15.48 1.95 8.61
N VAL A 196 -15.94 0.84 9.20
CA VAL A 196 -15.06 -0.26 9.61
C VAL A 196 -14.29 -0.80 8.39
N LYS A 197 -14.97 -1.07 7.28
CA LYS A 197 -14.32 -1.53 6.04
C LYS A 197 -13.33 -0.50 5.48
N TYR A 198 -13.66 0.79 5.59
CA TYR A 198 -12.76 1.85 5.19
C TYR A 198 -11.48 1.90 6.04
N ASN A 199 -11.59 1.67 7.36
CA ASN A 199 -10.45 1.66 8.27
C ASN A 199 -9.45 0.52 7.99
N ASP A 200 -9.90 -0.60 7.42
CA ASP A 200 -9.00 -1.69 6.99
C ASP A 200 -7.98 -1.20 5.95
N GLY A 201 -8.43 -0.42 4.96
CA GLY A 201 -7.53 0.18 3.96
C GLY A 201 -6.58 1.23 4.55
N LEU A 202 -7.02 1.95 5.60
CA LEU A 202 -6.14 2.88 6.32
C LEU A 202 -5.02 2.14 7.06
N LEU A 203 -5.35 1.00 7.68
CA LEU A 203 -4.37 0.16 8.36
C LEU A 203 -3.33 -0.39 7.38
N GLU A 204 -3.75 -0.78 6.19
CA GLU A 204 -2.86 -1.25 5.12
C GLU A 204 -1.92 -0.15 4.62
N LEU A 205 -2.44 1.06 4.39
CA LEU A 205 -1.62 2.23 4.06
C LEU A 205 -0.56 2.51 5.12
N ASN A 206 -0.94 2.46 6.40
CA ASN A 206 -0.04 2.69 7.53
C ASN A 206 1.10 1.66 7.58
N LYS A 207 0.78 0.37 7.39
CA LYS A 207 1.79 -0.71 7.34
C LYS A 207 2.80 -0.48 6.23
N ASN A 208 2.32 -0.18 5.03
CA ASN A 208 3.18 0.07 3.86
C ASN A 208 4.06 1.31 4.04
N TYR A 209 3.52 2.37 4.66
CA TYR A 209 4.28 3.56 4.99
C TYR A 209 5.47 3.24 5.93
N TYR A 210 5.24 2.54 7.05
CA TYR A 210 6.31 2.22 7.99
C TYR A 210 7.35 1.28 7.37
N PHE A 211 6.91 0.34 6.53
CA PHE A 211 7.81 -0.52 5.79
C PHE A 211 8.73 0.28 4.86
N LEU A 212 8.16 1.19 4.05
CA LEU A 212 8.93 2.07 3.17
C LEU A 212 9.90 2.95 3.96
N LYS A 213 9.44 3.53 5.07
CA LYS A 213 10.29 4.35 5.95
C LYS A 213 11.52 3.57 6.43
N ASN A 214 11.34 2.32 6.87
CA ASN A 214 12.45 1.49 7.32
C ASN A 214 13.44 1.21 6.19
N VAL A 215 12.94 0.84 5.00
CA VAL A 215 13.80 0.59 3.83
C VAL A 215 14.60 1.84 3.44
N VAL A 216 13.97 3.01 3.42
CA VAL A 216 14.66 4.28 3.11
C VAL A 216 15.73 4.59 4.16
N GLN A 217 15.44 4.40 5.45
CA GLN A 217 16.39 4.65 6.54
C GLN A 217 17.59 3.68 6.54
N GLU A 218 17.36 2.39 6.26
CA GLU A 218 18.42 1.39 6.09
C GLU A 218 19.38 1.74 4.93
N ASN A 219 18.91 2.53 3.97
CA ASN A 219 19.65 2.92 2.77
C ASN A 219 19.97 4.42 2.71
N LYS A 220 20.02 5.12 3.84
CA LYS A 220 20.26 6.58 3.92
C LYS A 220 21.57 7.07 3.28
N GLU A 221 22.51 6.17 3.04
CA GLU A 221 23.78 6.45 2.35
C GLU A 221 23.58 6.77 0.86
N LEU A 222 22.46 6.33 0.27
CA LEU A 222 22.13 6.58 -1.12
C LEU A 222 21.39 7.91 -1.27
N GLU A 223 21.82 8.72 -2.23
CA GLU A 223 21.16 9.99 -2.58
C GLU A 223 19.67 9.80 -2.90
N VAL A 224 19.32 8.72 -3.60
CA VAL A 224 17.93 8.38 -3.94
C VAL A 224 17.05 8.26 -2.68
N SER A 225 17.59 7.72 -1.58
CA SER A 225 16.86 7.55 -0.32
C SER A 225 16.53 8.90 0.30
N LEU A 226 17.50 9.83 0.32
CA LEU A 226 17.31 11.18 0.84
C LEU A 226 16.28 11.96 0.01
N MET A 227 16.34 11.83 -1.32
CA MET A 227 15.35 12.47 -2.20
C MET A 227 13.94 11.92 -1.96
N ILE A 228 13.78 10.60 -1.84
CA ILE A 228 12.49 9.95 -1.56
C ILE A 228 11.97 10.35 -0.18
N GLU A 229 12.83 10.37 0.83
CA GLU A 229 12.48 10.80 2.19
C GLU A 229 11.86 12.21 2.20
N ASN A 230 12.45 13.12 1.41
CA ASN A 230 11.99 14.50 1.28
C ASN A 230 10.67 14.61 0.49
N ILE A 231 10.58 13.96 -0.67
CA ILE A 231 9.38 14.01 -1.54
C ILE A 231 8.16 13.45 -0.82
N LEU A 232 8.30 12.25 -0.24
CA LEU A 232 7.21 11.58 0.47
C LEU A 232 7.04 12.07 1.91
N LYS A 233 7.88 13.02 2.34
CA LYS A 233 7.89 13.59 3.70
C LYS A 233 7.84 12.50 4.77
N LEU A 234 8.68 11.47 4.63
CA LEU A 234 8.61 10.26 5.47
C LEU A 234 8.85 10.52 6.96
N ASN A 235 9.34 11.69 7.37
CA ASN A 235 9.45 12.05 8.79
C ASN A 235 8.22 12.75 9.36
N PHE A 236 7.33 13.24 8.50
CA PHE A 236 6.16 14.04 8.88
C PHE A 236 4.83 13.33 8.62
N PHE A 237 4.86 12.04 8.28
CA PHE A 237 3.63 11.29 8.10
C PHE A 237 2.83 11.26 9.40
N ASN A 238 1.57 11.63 9.28
CA ASN A 238 0.63 11.62 10.37
C ASN A 238 -0.62 10.85 9.95
N LEU A 239 -0.83 9.69 10.57
CA LEU A 239 -2.01 8.86 10.32
C LEU A 239 -3.31 9.59 10.68
N ASP A 240 -3.27 10.51 11.64
CA ASP A 240 -4.44 11.26 12.07
C ASP A 240 -4.93 12.24 11.00
N LYS A 241 -4.07 12.66 10.05
CA LYS A 241 -4.49 13.40 8.84
C LYS A 241 -5.53 12.63 8.03
N TYR A 242 -5.54 11.30 8.15
CA TYR A 242 -6.45 10.41 7.45
C TYR A 242 -7.65 9.98 8.32
N LYS A 243 -7.60 10.21 9.64
CA LYS A 243 -8.70 9.94 10.58
C LYS A 243 -9.44 11.24 10.85
N ILE A 244 -10.47 11.48 10.04
CA ILE A 244 -11.19 12.76 10.01
C ILE A 244 -12.66 12.63 10.46
N PHE A 245 -13.01 11.50 11.07
CA PHE A 245 -14.32 11.29 11.66
C PHE A 245 -14.41 12.00 13.01
N LYS A 246 -15.45 12.82 13.17
CA LYS A 246 -15.71 13.54 14.41
C LYS A 246 -16.69 12.81 15.30
N PHE A 247 -17.68 12.12 14.71
CA PHE A 247 -18.75 11.47 15.47
C PHE A 247 -18.72 9.96 15.38
N ALA A 248 -18.34 9.40 14.23
CA ALA A 248 -18.47 7.97 13.99
C ALA A 248 -17.32 7.08 14.51
N THR A 249 -16.41 7.62 15.34
CA THR A 249 -15.24 6.90 15.91
C THR A 249 -15.57 5.98 17.10
N ASN A 250 -16.78 6.04 17.66
CA ASN A 250 -17.15 5.31 18.89
C ASN A 250 -17.82 3.95 18.61
N SER A 251 -17.18 3.08 17.82
CA SER A 251 -17.72 1.75 17.51
C SER A 251 -17.37 0.66 18.54
N GLN A 252 -16.60 0.97 19.59
CA GLN A 252 -16.35 0.02 20.67
C GLN A 252 -17.64 -0.28 21.44
N GLU A 253 -17.90 -1.57 21.55
CA GLU A 253 -19.11 -2.22 22.02
C GLU A 253 -19.48 -1.76 23.44
N GLY A 254 -20.41 -0.80 23.53
CA GLY A 254 -20.89 -0.25 24.81
C GLY A 254 -21.41 1.18 24.74
N THR A 255 -20.89 2.01 23.83
CA THR A 255 -21.23 3.46 23.76
C THR A 255 -21.53 3.91 22.33
N ARG A 256 -22.39 3.16 21.60
CA ARG A 256 -22.80 3.58 20.25
C ARG A 256 -23.61 4.87 20.34
N ILE A 257 -22.99 5.98 19.95
CA ILE A 257 -23.71 7.24 19.71
C ILE A 257 -24.64 6.99 18.51
N GLN A 258 -25.93 7.23 18.70
CA GLN A 258 -26.88 7.26 17.61
C GLN A 258 -26.56 8.47 16.73
N LEU A 259 -26.26 8.23 15.45
CA LEU A 259 -25.90 9.30 14.52
C LEU A 259 -27.18 9.88 13.91
N ASN A 260 -27.34 11.20 13.98
CA ASN A 260 -28.36 11.90 13.20
C ASN A 260 -27.82 12.30 11.82
N SER A 261 -28.71 12.73 10.92
CA SER A 261 -28.36 13.08 9.54
C SER A 261 -27.26 14.15 9.46
N ASN A 262 -27.33 15.18 10.32
CA ASN A 262 -26.36 16.28 10.32
C ASN A 262 -24.96 15.80 10.72
N MET A 263 -24.85 14.92 11.72
CA MET A 263 -23.58 14.32 12.14
C MET A 263 -22.97 13.46 11.03
N MET A 264 -23.79 12.65 10.36
CA MET A 264 -23.35 11.83 9.23
C MET A 264 -22.86 12.68 8.06
N GLU A 265 -23.57 13.76 7.75
CA GLU A 265 -23.21 14.70 6.68
C GLU A 265 -21.90 15.44 6.98
N GLU A 266 -21.68 15.87 8.22
CA GLU A 266 -20.42 16.51 8.65
C GLU A 266 -19.21 15.57 8.47
N ASP A 267 -19.35 14.29 8.85
CA ASP A 267 -18.32 13.27 8.66
C ASP A 267 -18.05 13.01 7.16
N ILE A 268 -19.10 12.94 6.31
CA ILE A 268 -18.97 12.78 4.85
C ILE A 268 -18.26 13.98 4.22
N ASN A 269 -18.62 15.20 4.61
CA ASN A 269 -18.03 16.42 4.07
C ASN A 269 -16.54 16.52 4.43
N SER A 270 -16.19 16.14 5.65
CA SER A 270 -14.79 16.01 6.07
C SER A 270 -14.05 14.99 5.19
N LEU A 271 -14.66 13.83 4.91
CA LEU A 271 -14.09 12.79 4.03
C LEU A 271 -13.82 13.30 2.63
N ARG A 272 -14.77 14.02 2.04
CA ARG A 272 -14.62 14.61 0.70
C ARG A 272 -13.49 15.62 0.64
N LYS A 273 -13.42 16.54 1.62
CA LYS A 273 -12.36 17.56 1.65
C LYS A 273 -10.98 16.91 1.71
N ASN A 274 -10.79 15.97 2.64
CA ASN A 274 -9.51 15.29 2.81
C ASN A 274 -9.15 14.40 1.61
N LEU A 275 -10.13 13.73 0.98
CA LEU A 275 -9.91 12.98 -0.26
C LEU A 275 -9.32 13.86 -1.37
N ASN A 276 -9.86 15.06 -1.56
CA ASN A 276 -9.37 15.99 -2.60
C ASN A 276 -7.93 16.43 -2.31
N GLU A 277 -7.62 16.78 -1.05
CA GLU A 277 -6.26 17.14 -0.62
C GLU A 277 -5.26 15.99 -0.87
N LEU A 278 -5.63 14.75 -0.52
CA LEU A 278 -4.75 13.60 -0.67
C LEU A 278 -4.57 13.17 -2.13
N LYS A 279 -5.56 13.39 -2.99
CA LYS A 279 -5.40 13.19 -4.45
C LYS A 279 -4.37 14.15 -5.03
N LEU A 280 -4.43 15.42 -4.62
CA LEU A 280 -3.44 16.42 -5.04
C LEU A 280 -2.04 16.02 -4.55
N GLU A 281 -1.92 15.62 -3.29
CA GLU A 281 -0.67 15.11 -2.71
C GLU A 281 -0.12 13.91 -3.51
N LEU A 282 -0.94 12.88 -3.76
CA LEU A 282 -0.51 11.70 -4.52
C LEU A 282 -0.07 12.05 -5.95
N ASN A 283 -0.77 12.98 -6.60
CA ASN A 283 -0.41 13.43 -7.94
C ASN A 283 0.92 14.19 -7.95
N GLN A 284 1.15 15.05 -6.94
CA GLN A 284 2.41 15.75 -6.78
C GLN A 284 3.57 14.77 -6.53
N GLU A 285 3.42 13.85 -5.57
CA GLU A 285 4.42 12.82 -5.28
C GLU A 285 4.78 12.01 -6.52
N LYS A 286 3.78 11.56 -7.28
CA LYS A 286 3.98 10.83 -8.55
C LYS A 286 4.77 11.65 -9.58
N ASN A 287 4.52 12.95 -9.66
CA ASN A 287 5.21 13.82 -10.62
C ASN A 287 6.67 14.07 -10.20
N GLU A 288 6.92 14.34 -8.92
CA GLU A 288 8.27 14.54 -8.39
C GLU A 288 9.11 13.26 -8.51
N LEU A 289 8.52 12.09 -8.24
CA LEU A 289 9.20 10.80 -8.35
C LEU A 289 9.47 10.35 -9.79
N LYS A 290 8.71 10.81 -10.79
CA LYS A 290 9.03 10.54 -12.20
C LYS A 290 10.37 11.12 -12.62
N ASN A 291 10.72 12.29 -12.08
CA ASN A 291 11.99 12.96 -12.39
C ASN A 291 13.20 12.22 -11.79
N LEU A 292 12.97 11.40 -10.76
CA LEU A 292 13.99 10.54 -10.14
C LEU A 292 14.30 9.27 -10.95
N ALA A 293 13.35 8.77 -11.75
CA ALA A 293 13.56 7.59 -12.59
C ALA A 293 14.35 7.88 -13.87
N THR A 294 14.59 9.16 -14.17
CA THR A 294 15.29 9.66 -15.36
C THR A 294 16.74 10.09 -15.12
N VAL A 295 17.21 10.03 -13.87
CA VAL A 295 18.58 10.37 -13.43
C VAL A 295 19.31 9.09 -13.05
#